data_AF-A0A7S4EKW2-F1
#
_entry.id   AF-A0A7S4EKW2-F1
#
_cell.length_a   1.000
_cell.length_b   1.000
_cell.length_c   1.000
_cell.angle_alpha   90.00
_cell.angle_beta   90.00
_cell.angle_gamma   90.00
#
_symmetry.space_group_name_H-M   'P 1'
#
loop_
_entity.id
_entity.type
_entity.pdbx_description
1 polymer ?
#
loop_
_entity_poly.entity_id
_entity_poly.type
_entity_poly.pdbx_seq_one_letter_code
_entity_poly.pdbx_strand_id
1 'polypeptide(L)'
;IEDERFEVDMAIDRNALAMRKTEPIADEVQMLREGEEKDGQPIGRLQYKLNARTLNSVHINSIGRIYGENGDEVIQYLARNPLAVLPIIYQRLRQKDLEWRKQKSELISKWKVATEANYEGSLDHTCFSKRRALEKSFGLEQLRDECKQARQYCSNQNKLNDSPVSFGLSVPDKSAVFYQPYASVEMKSSSSVHHNAVGFLIKHIGYRCTPNPDAREKVGRIWTEFLLPFFGYPSFWVLEESRQSYQGKISNAVVQYAVGERVMTAFGEGTIVAFEDGIDSEEGPRYRVKLSFGYGHLQPYAILHNVDTKDGSKYTRRNDEMIKETNSLKKTSELSETTSSVVVDKKFKLLFGSDSIYLFLRLYGFLISLLDDIKEHLRWHPTMIDLSKSYYNPMKSLEDKGKKEKAEEKLNFASVASKLSEVVAKKMSLKEFETFARRVNRDITYKIAALPKLVERCGDMMVKMSEEDLLPSIFDVCQYSGQCPVTLRSACMAMSPTAEYRIQYNTKLGRIYFSYLPEDEELSTTLPGDDDDDDDDDEMEEGEMDDDYDDSLSMDRSRDRGDRELEPIIGFDSEEEDLRKVKRIKVR
;
A
#
# COMPACT_ATOMS: atom_id res chain seq x y z
N ILE A 1 10.88 16.24 -20.63
CA ILE A 1 12.10 17.09 -20.72
C ILE A 1 12.83 16.79 -22.01
N GLU A 2 13.16 15.54 -22.30
CA GLU A 2 13.82 15.17 -23.57
C GLU A 2 12.97 15.53 -24.79
N ASP A 3 11.68 15.18 -24.80
CA ASP A 3 10.77 15.54 -25.90
C ASP A 3 10.65 17.05 -26.11
N GLU A 4 10.53 17.82 -25.02
CA GLU A 4 10.45 19.28 -25.06
C GLU A 4 11.74 19.90 -25.63
N ARG A 5 12.91 19.37 -25.20
CA ARG A 5 14.20 19.80 -25.71
C ARG A 5 14.34 19.50 -27.20
N PHE A 6 13.96 18.29 -27.61
CA PHE A 6 14.00 17.87 -28.99
C PHE A 6 13.10 18.72 -29.89
N GLU A 7 11.88 19.02 -29.45
CA GLU A 7 10.96 19.91 -30.19
C GLU A 7 11.52 21.32 -30.36
N VAL A 8 12.11 21.91 -29.31
CA VAL A 8 12.73 23.24 -29.38
C VAL A 8 13.94 23.23 -30.32
N ASP A 9 14.82 22.23 -30.20
CA ASP A 9 16.02 22.09 -31.04
C ASP A 9 15.61 21.92 -32.52
N MET A 10 14.65 21.04 -32.78
CA MET A 10 14.13 20.80 -34.12
C MET A 10 13.48 22.04 -34.74
N ALA A 11 12.73 22.82 -33.97
CA ALA A 11 12.11 24.05 -34.47
C ALA A 11 13.17 25.09 -34.87
N ILE A 12 14.22 25.26 -34.04
CA ILE A 12 15.33 26.18 -34.32
C ILE A 12 16.12 25.71 -35.55
N ASP A 13 16.42 24.42 -35.66
CA ASP A 13 17.20 23.89 -36.77
C ASP A 13 16.45 24.01 -38.11
N ARG A 14 15.14 23.73 -38.13
CA ARG A 14 14.30 23.91 -39.32
C ARG A 14 14.26 25.38 -39.77
N ASN A 15 14.19 26.30 -38.82
CA ASN A 15 14.21 27.74 -39.09
C ASN A 15 15.57 28.22 -39.59
N ALA A 16 16.65 27.76 -38.98
CA ALA A 16 18.02 28.05 -39.44
C ALA A 16 18.26 27.52 -40.87
N LEU A 17 17.75 26.33 -41.19
CA LEU A 17 17.79 25.78 -42.54
C LEU A 17 17.00 26.63 -43.54
N ALA A 18 15.81 27.11 -43.16
CA ALA A 18 15.02 28.02 -43.99
C ALA A 18 15.76 29.34 -44.22
N MET A 19 16.29 29.98 -43.17
CA MET A 19 17.09 31.21 -43.27
C MET A 19 18.30 31.05 -44.18
N ARG A 20 19.12 30.00 -43.97
CA ARG A 20 20.32 29.77 -44.78
C ARG A 20 20.00 29.64 -46.27
N LYS A 21 18.81 29.13 -46.61
CA LYS A 21 18.38 28.98 -47.99
C LYS A 21 17.75 30.25 -48.55
N THR A 22 17.01 31.02 -47.75
CA THR A 22 16.34 32.25 -48.18
C THR A 22 17.25 33.48 -48.17
N GLU A 23 18.32 33.50 -47.36
CA GLU A 23 19.27 34.61 -47.22
C GLU A 23 19.88 35.09 -48.54
N PRO A 24 20.58 34.25 -49.34
CA PRO A 24 21.19 34.72 -50.60
C PRO A 24 20.14 35.18 -51.62
N ILE A 25 18.94 34.62 -51.56
CA ILE A 25 17.83 34.95 -52.46
C ILE A 25 17.19 36.27 -52.04
N ALA A 26 17.08 36.51 -50.72
CA ALA A 26 16.56 37.74 -50.16
C ALA A 26 17.51 38.91 -50.45
N ASP A 27 18.83 38.71 -50.37
CA ASP A 27 19.84 39.73 -50.71
C ASP A 27 19.79 40.09 -52.21
N GLU A 28 19.72 39.09 -53.10
CA GLU A 28 19.55 39.31 -54.54
C GLU A 28 18.27 40.09 -54.85
N VAL A 29 17.15 39.66 -54.27
CA VAL A 29 15.85 40.32 -54.40
C VAL A 29 15.89 41.75 -53.88
N GLN A 30 16.57 41.99 -52.76
CA GLN A 30 16.68 43.31 -52.17
C GLN A 30 17.51 44.26 -53.05
N MET A 31 18.62 43.79 -53.64
CA MET A 31 19.38 44.57 -54.61
C MET A 31 18.56 44.93 -55.85
N LEU A 32 17.76 43.99 -56.37
CA LEU A 32 16.87 44.24 -57.51
C LEU A 32 15.78 45.26 -57.17
N ARG A 33 15.20 45.18 -55.97
CA ARG A 33 14.20 46.12 -55.47
C ARG A 33 14.76 47.54 -55.33
N GLU A 34 15.96 47.68 -54.76
CA GLU A 34 16.64 48.97 -54.60
C GLU A 34 17.05 49.57 -55.97
N GLY A 35 17.31 48.74 -56.97
CA GLY A 35 17.52 49.16 -58.36
C GLY A 35 16.27 49.79 -58.98
N GLU A 36 15.12 49.13 -58.89
CA GLU A 36 13.84 49.65 -59.41
C GLU A 36 13.42 50.97 -58.75
N GLU A 37 13.66 51.08 -57.44
CA GLU A 37 13.35 52.28 -56.66
C GLU A 37 14.24 53.48 -57.05
N LYS A 38 15.53 53.25 -57.29
CA LYS A 38 16.46 54.28 -57.78
C LYS A 38 16.16 54.75 -59.20
N ASP A 39 15.61 53.87 -60.03
CA ASP A 39 15.16 54.21 -61.39
C ASP A 39 13.80 54.95 -61.42
N GLY A 40 13.20 55.22 -60.25
CA GLY A 40 11.91 55.91 -60.12
C GLY A 40 10.73 55.08 -60.64
N GLN A 41 10.90 53.76 -60.78
CA GLN A 41 9.88 52.86 -61.31
C GLN A 41 9.11 52.17 -60.17
N PRO A 42 7.83 51.80 -60.39
CA PRO A 42 7.06 51.08 -59.39
C PRO A 42 7.68 49.71 -59.11
N ILE A 43 7.86 49.40 -57.83
CA ILE A 43 8.39 48.13 -57.33
C ILE A 43 7.52 46.97 -57.86
N GLY A 44 8.14 45.99 -58.54
CA GLY A 44 7.46 44.82 -59.09
C GLY A 44 7.27 44.80 -60.61
N ARG A 45 8.01 45.64 -61.36
CA ARG A 45 8.10 45.53 -62.83
C ARG A 45 8.91 44.29 -63.21
N LEU A 46 9.97 43.97 -62.48
CA LEU A 46 10.75 42.76 -62.63
C LEU A 46 9.91 41.55 -62.21
N GLN A 47 9.84 40.53 -63.06
CA GLN A 47 9.23 39.24 -62.70
C GLN A 47 10.31 38.30 -62.20
N TYR A 48 10.66 38.40 -60.91
CA TYR A 48 11.48 37.37 -60.28
C TYR A 48 10.61 36.13 -60.02
N LYS A 49 11.02 34.98 -60.55
CA LYS A 49 10.35 33.70 -60.31
C LYS A 49 11.26 32.80 -59.51
N LEU A 50 10.84 32.46 -58.30
CA LEU A 50 11.51 31.48 -57.47
C LEU A 50 11.32 30.10 -58.12
N ASN A 51 12.40 29.40 -58.44
CA ASN A 51 12.31 28.04 -58.99
C ASN A 51 11.63 27.13 -57.95
N ALA A 52 10.67 26.31 -58.40
CA ALA A 52 9.86 25.45 -57.53
C ALA A 52 10.69 24.42 -56.71
N ARG A 53 11.93 24.14 -57.12
CA ARG A 53 12.85 23.24 -56.41
C ARG A 53 13.80 23.97 -55.44
N THR A 54 13.75 25.30 -55.37
CA THR A 54 14.66 26.07 -54.52
C THR A 54 14.33 25.94 -53.04
N LEU A 55 13.03 25.85 -52.70
CA LEU A 55 12.56 25.61 -51.35
C LEU A 55 11.95 24.20 -51.27
N ASN A 56 12.44 23.39 -50.33
CA ASN A 56 11.87 22.08 -50.05
C ASN A 56 10.71 22.20 -49.03
N SER A 57 10.06 21.07 -48.76
CA SER A 57 8.96 21.00 -47.78
C SER A 57 9.36 21.46 -46.38
N VAL A 58 10.60 21.23 -45.95
CA VAL A 58 11.10 21.67 -44.63
C VAL A 58 11.13 23.19 -44.53
N HIS A 59 11.63 23.87 -45.56
CA HIS A 59 11.68 25.33 -45.60
C HIS A 59 10.27 25.94 -45.65
N ILE A 60 9.38 25.37 -46.48
CA ILE A 60 7.98 25.81 -46.60
C ILE A 60 7.24 25.65 -45.27
N ASN A 61 7.37 24.48 -44.62
CA ASN A 61 6.75 24.21 -43.33
C ASN A 61 7.29 25.12 -42.22
N SER A 62 8.59 25.45 -42.25
CA SER A 62 9.18 26.38 -41.28
C SER A 62 8.62 27.79 -41.43
N ILE A 63 8.44 28.27 -42.66
CA ILE A 63 7.83 29.57 -42.95
C ILE A 63 6.37 29.56 -42.49
N GLY A 64 5.58 28.56 -42.90
CA GLY A 64 4.19 28.44 -42.49
C GLY A 64 4.00 28.43 -40.97
N ARG A 65 4.86 27.69 -40.24
CA ARG A 65 4.81 27.59 -38.77
C ARG A 65 4.96 28.93 -38.06
N ILE A 66 5.72 29.87 -38.63
CA ILE A 66 5.94 31.20 -38.01
C ILE A 66 4.73 32.12 -38.16
N TYR A 67 3.96 31.91 -39.23
CA TYR A 67 2.76 32.69 -39.53
C TYR A 67 1.46 32.02 -39.05
N GLY A 68 1.54 30.78 -38.52
CA GLY A 68 0.40 30.09 -37.91
C GLY A 68 -0.73 29.87 -38.91
N GLU A 69 -1.93 30.34 -38.58
CA GLU A 69 -3.15 30.21 -39.41
C GLU A 69 -2.98 30.91 -40.78
N ASN A 70 -2.17 31.97 -40.86
CA ASN A 70 -1.93 32.69 -42.11
C ASN A 70 -0.76 32.10 -42.91
N GLY A 71 -0.18 30.98 -42.46
CA GLY A 71 1.00 30.36 -43.08
C GLY A 71 0.80 30.00 -44.55
N ASP A 72 -0.33 29.38 -44.88
CA ASP A 72 -0.63 28.94 -46.24
C ASP A 72 -0.82 30.13 -47.20
N GLU A 73 -1.44 31.22 -46.73
CA GLU A 73 -1.59 32.46 -47.50
C GLU A 73 -0.22 33.07 -47.79
N VAL A 74 0.65 33.15 -46.78
CA VAL A 74 2.01 33.71 -46.92
C VAL A 74 2.85 32.87 -47.88
N ILE A 75 2.72 31.53 -47.87
CA ILE A 75 3.38 30.64 -48.81
C ILE A 75 2.86 30.87 -50.24
N GLN A 76 1.56 31.07 -50.42
CA GLN A 76 0.99 31.41 -51.73
C GLN A 76 1.49 32.78 -52.24
N TYR A 77 1.58 33.78 -51.36
CA TYR A 77 2.12 35.10 -51.72
C TYR A 77 3.60 35.04 -52.06
N LEU A 78 4.39 34.23 -51.36
CA LEU A 78 5.80 33.98 -51.68
C LEU A 78 5.96 33.37 -53.07
N ALA A 79 5.06 32.47 -53.50
CA ALA A 79 5.08 31.88 -54.84
C ALA A 79 4.66 32.86 -55.94
N ARG A 80 3.74 33.80 -55.64
CA ARG A 80 3.21 34.78 -56.62
C ARG A 80 4.08 36.02 -56.79
N ASN A 81 4.59 36.57 -55.68
CA ASN A 81 5.40 37.79 -55.68
C ASN A 81 6.60 37.68 -54.72
N PRO A 82 7.64 36.94 -55.10
CA PRO A 82 8.80 36.75 -54.24
C PRO A 82 9.62 38.03 -54.02
N LEU A 83 9.61 38.98 -54.97
CA LEU A 83 10.36 40.25 -54.85
C LEU A 83 9.90 41.08 -53.64
N ALA A 84 8.59 41.17 -53.44
CA ALA A 84 8.03 41.95 -52.33
C ALA A 84 8.04 41.17 -51.01
N VAL A 85 7.76 39.87 -51.06
CA VAL A 85 7.41 39.08 -49.88
C VAL A 85 8.63 38.43 -49.22
N LEU A 86 9.62 38.00 -50.01
CA LEU A 86 10.76 37.24 -49.50
C LEU A 86 11.62 38.02 -48.47
N PRO A 87 11.95 39.32 -48.67
CA PRO A 87 12.70 40.08 -47.67
C PRO A 87 11.97 40.20 -46.34
N ILE A 88 10.64 40.33 -46.37
CA ILE A 88 9.79 40.41 -45.19
C ILE A 88 9.80 39.07 -44.44
N ILE A 89 9.66 37.96 -45.17
CA ILE A 89 9.74 36.61 -44.59
C ILE A 89 11.12 36.36 -43.98
N TYR A 90 12.21 36.72 -44.67
CA TYR A 90 13.57 36.55 -44.15
C TYR A 90 13.81 37.36 -42.87
N GLN A 91 13.40 38.63 -42.82
CA GLN A 91 13.48 39.44 -41.60
C GLN A 91 12.70 38.80 -40.44
N ARG A 92 11.51 38.26 -40.73
CA ARG A 92 10.68 37.57 -39.73
C ARG A 92 11.30 36.26 -39.24
N LEU A 93 11.85 35.45 -40.14
CA LEU A 93 12.59 34.22 -39.82
C LEU A 93 13.76 34.53 -38.87
N ARG A 94 14.52 35.58 -39.17
CA ARG A 94 15.66 36.06 -38.36
C ARG A 94 15.22 36.57 -36.99
N GLN A 95 14.15 37.36 -36.94
CA GLN A 95 13.59 37.85 -35.68
C GLN A 95 13.16 36.68 -34.78
N LYS A 96 12.46 35.68 -35.34
CA LYS A 96 12.03 34.50 -34.59
C LYS A 96 13.18 33.59 -34.19
N ASP A 97 14.23 33.47 -35.00
CA ASP A 97 15.43 32.72 -34.64
C ASP A 97 16.08 33.27 -33.37
N LEU A 98 16.24 34.60 -33.29
CA LEU A 98 16.81 35.28 -32.11
C LEU A 98 15.92 35.08 -30.87
N GLU A 99 14.60 35.19 -31.03
CA GLU A 99 13.64 34.96 -29.95
C GLU A 99 13.71 33.52 -29.43
N TRP A 100 13.69 32.53 -30.32
CA TRP A 100 13.76 31.11 -29.95
C TRP A 100 15.10 30.73 -29.35
N ARG A 101 16.22 31.26 -29.86
CA ARG A 101 17.54 31.04 -29.24
C ARG A 101 17.63 31.64 -27.84
N LYS A 102 17.04 32.82 -27.63
CA LYS A 102 16.95 33.43 -26.29
C LYS A 102 16.11 32.55 -25.35
N GLN A 103 14.93 32.12 -25.78
CA GLN A 103 14.06 31.22 -25.00
C GLN A 103 14.75 29.88 -24.71
N LYS A 104 15.44 29.28 -25.69
CA LYS A 104 16.24 28.07 -25.48
C LYS A 104 17.31 28.27 -24.41
N SER A 105 17.99 29.42 -24.37
CA SER A 105 18.97 29.71 -23.31
C SER A 105 18.33 29.70 -21.91
N GLU A 106 17.15 30.30 -21.77
CA GLU A 106 16.38 30.28 -20.52
C GLU A 106 15.91 28.85 -20.14
N LEU A 107 15.47 28.07 -21.14
CA LEU A 107 15.03 26.68 -20.97
C LEU A 107 16.19 25.76 -20.62
N ILE A 108 17.39 25.92 -21.19
CA ILE A 108 18.58 25.12 -20.88
C ILE A 108 18.87 25.17 -19.38
N SER A 109 18.77 26.34 -18.75
CA SER A 109 18.96 26.47 -17.30
C SER A 109 17.93 25.64 -16.52
N LYS A 110 16.63 25.76 -16.87
CA LYS A 110 15.54 25.00 -16.24
C LYS A 110 15.69 23.50 -16.46
N TRP A 111 15.99 23.07 -17.68
CA TRP A 111 16.22 21.68 -18.03
C TRP A 111 17.45 21.12 -17.30
N LYS A 112 18.52 21.90 -17.13
CA LYS A 112 19.70 21.46 -16.36
C LYS A 112 19.33 21.16 -14.91
N VAL A 113 18.64 22.10 -14.24
CA VAL A 113 18.18 21.91 -12.85
C VAL A 113 17.24 20.71 -12.74
N ALA A 114 16.27 20.59 -13.64
CA ALA A 114 15.32 19.48 -13.62
C ALA A 114 15.97 18.13 -13.93
N THR A 115 16.96 18.09 -14.83
CA THR A 115 17.69 16.87 -15.18
C THR A 115 18.63 16.48 -14.04
N GLU A 116 19.34 17.42 -13.43
CA GLU A 116 20.18 17.18 -12.24
C GLU A 116 19.34 16.62 -11.07
N ALA A 117 18.15 17.19 -10.84
CA ALA A 117 17.25 16.72 -9.79
C ALA A 117 16.67 15.31 -10.05
N ASN A 118 16.48 14.93 -11.32
CA ASN A 118 15.90 13.63 -11.69
C ASN A 118 16.95 12.57 -12.09
N TYR A 119 18.23 12.94 -12.21
CA TYR A 119 19.31 12.07 -12.71
C TYR A 119 19.44 10.77 -11.91
N GLU A 120 19.42 10.86 -10.59
CA GLU A 120 19.49 9.67 -9.73
C GLU A 120 18.26 8.78 -9.87
N GLY A 121 17.09 9.37 -10.13
CA GLY A 121 15.86 8.65 -10.38
C GLY A 121 15.85 7.91 -11.72
N SER A 122 16.46 8.48 -12.76
CA SER A 122 16.57 7.83 -14.08
C SER A 122 17.50 6.63 -14.08
N LEU A 123 18.44 6.54 -13.14
CA LEU A 123 19.34 5.38 -13.01
C LEU A 123 18.66 4.15 -12.43
N ASP A 124 17.51 4.30 -11.76
CA ASP A 124 16.76 3.19 -11.16
C ASP A 124 15.41 2.97 -11.84
N HIS A 125 15.46 2.31 -12.99
CA HIS A 125 14.28 1.92 -13.76
C HIS A 125 13.39 0.89 -13.03
N THR A 126 13.95 0.14 -12.06
CA THR A 126 13.21 -0.94 -11.38
C THR A 126 12.43 -0.45 -10.17
N CYS A 127 12.87 0.62 -9.50
CA CYS A 127 12.23 1.13 -8.29
C CYS A 127 10.76 1.50 -8.52
N PHE A 128 10.43 2.11 -9.67
CA PHE A 128 9.04 2.45 -9.98
C PHE A 128 8.15 1.20 -10.05
N SER A 129 8.57 0.18 -10.80
CA SER A 129 7.82 -1.07 -10.94
C SER A 129 7.72 -1.84 -9.63
N LYS A 130 8.83 -1.95 -8.88
CA LYS A 130 8.86 -2.60 -7.55
C LYS A 130 7.95 -1.88 -6.55
N ARG A 131 7.99 -0.55 -6.52
CA ARG A 131 7.09 0.25 -5.67
C ARG A 131 5.64 0.00 -6.05
N ARG A 132 5.31 0.04 -7.35
CA ARG A 132 3.93 -0.18 -7.81
C ARG A 132 3.43 -1.58 -7.49
N ALA A 133 4.28 -2.59 -7.60
CA ALA A 133 3.96 -3.96 -7.20
C ALA A 133 3.70 -4.06 -5.69
N LEU A 134 4.56 -3.45 -4.87
CA LEU A 134 4.38 -3.38 -3.41
C LEU A 134 3.10 -2.62 -3.03
N GLU A 135 2.81 -1.49 -3.67
CA GLU A 135 1.57 -0.73 -3.44
C GLU A 135 0.32 -1.49 -3.87
N LYS A 136 0.44 -2.40 -4.84
CA LYS A 136 -0.64 -3.29 -5.25
C LYS A 136 -0.88 -4.35 -4.18
N SER A 137 0.17 -4.92 -3.58
CA SER A 137 0.05 -5.99 -2.59
C SER A 137 -0.72 -5.60 -1.32
N PHE A 138 -0.72 -4.32 -0.95
CA PHE A 138 -1.58 -3.79 0.13
C PHE A 138 -2.81 -3.03 -0.41
N GLY A 139 -3.28 -3.36 -1.61
CA GLY A 139 -4.53 -2.87 -2.18
C GLY A 139 -5.74 -3.49 -1.51
N LEU A 140 -6.78 -2.70 -1.24
CA LEU A 140 -7.96 -3.16 -0.51
C LEU A 140 -8.69 -4.33 -1.20
N GLU A 141 -8.87 -4.24 -2.52
CA GLU A 141 -9.49 -5.29 -3.33
C GLU A 141 -8.66 -6.57 -3.28
N GLN A 142 -7.34 -6.46 -3.50
CA GLN A 142 -6.42 -7.59 -3.43
C GLN A 142 -6.47 -8.27 -2.05
N LEU A 143 -6.46 -7.52 -0.95
CA LEU A 143 -6.51 -8.09 0.39
C LEU A 143 -7.83 -8.82 0.69
N ARG A 144 -8.97 -8.34 0.15
CA ARG A 144 -10.27 -9.04 0.26
C ARG A 144 -10.25 -10.33 -0.54
N ASP A 145 -9.82 -10.25 -1.79
CA ASP A 145 -9.84 -11.37 -2.73
C ASP A 145 -8.90 -12.49 -2.28
N GLU A 146 -7.71 -12.16 -1.75
CA GLU A 146 -6.74 -13.13 -1.25
C GLU A 146 -7.35 -14.09 -0.21
N CYS A 147 -8.09 -13.57 0.77
CA CYS A 147 -8.66 -14.39 1.85
C CYS A 147 -9.82 -15.27 1.35
N LYS A 148 -10.68 -14.72 0.49
CA LYS A 148 -11.82 -15.45 -0.09
C LYS A 148 -11.36 -16.53 -1.07
N GLN A 149 -10.36 -16.24 -1.89
CA GLN A 149 -9.78 -17.22 -2.82
C GLN A 149 -9.07 -18.35 -2.07
N ALA A 150 -8.27 -18.03 -1.05
CA ALA A 150 -7.58 -19.04 -0.25
C ALA A 150 -8.57 -20.05 0.38
N ARG A 151 -9.77 -19.62 0.78
CA ARG A 151 -10.86 -20.54 1.18
C ARG A 151 -11.32 -21.44 0.03
N GLN A 152 -11.59 -20.89 -1.15
CA GLN A 152 -12.03 -21.67 -2.32
C GLN A 152 -11.02 -22.76 -2.71
N TYR A 153 -9.72 -22.51 -2.49
CA TYR A 153 -8.68 -23.51 -2.65
C TYR A 153 -8.75 -24.61 -1.58
N CYS A 154 -8.88 -24.25 -0.30
CA CYS A 154 -8.99 -25.22 0.80
C CYS A 154 -10.26 -26.09 0.72
N SER A 155 -11.36 -25.56 0.18
CA SER A 155 -12.62 -26.30 0.01
C SER A 155 -12.61 -27.27 -1.19
N ASN A 156 -11.68 -27.15 -2.13
CA ASN A 156 -11.57 -28.01 -3.31
C ASN A 156 -10.32 -28.90 -3.22
N GLN A 157 -10.35 -29.92 -2.36
CA GLN A 157 -9.22 -30.85 -2.15
C GLN A 157 -8.72 -31.50 -3.45
N ASN A 158 -9.59 -31.71 -4.45
CA ASN A 158 -9.24 -32.33 -5.74
C ASN A 158 -8.33 -31.49 -6.67
N LYS A 159 -7.98 -30.24 -6.31
CA LYS A 159 -7.09 -29.35 -7.12
C LYS A 159 -5.73 -29.07 -6.47
N LEU A 160 -5.35 -29.82 -5.42
CA LEU A 160 -4.07 -29.65 -4.70
C LEU A 160 -2.81 -29.87 -5.57
N ASN A 161 -2.92 -30.51 -6.74
CA ASN A 161 -1.77 -31.03 -7.48
C ASN A 161 -1.16 -30.12 -8.56
N ASP A 162 -1.74 -28.95 -8.90
CA ASP A 162 -1.34 -28.21 -10.12
C ASP A 162 -1.07 -26.70 -9.97
N SER A 163 -0.72 -26.17 -8.78
CA SER A 163 -0.33 -24.75 -8.66
C SER A 163 0.79 -24.50 -7.63
N PRO A 164 1.76 -23.60 -7.92
CA PRO A 164 2.91 -23.34 -7.06
C PRO A 164 2.61 -22.52 -5.79
N VAL A 165 1.33 -22.31 -5.43
CA VAL A 165 0.95 -21.50 -4.28
C VAL A 165 0.64 -22.38 -3.07
N SER A 166 1.59 -22.44 -2.13
CA SER A 166 1.36 -23.05 -0.81
C SER A 166 0.44 -22.17 0.03
N PHE A 167 -0.84 -22.52 0.09
CA PHE A 167 -1.81 -22.01 1.05
C PHE A 167 -1.92 -22.98 2.23
N GLY A 168 -0.84 -23.11 2.99
CA GLY A 168 -0.76 -24.05 4.10
C GLY A 168 0.22 -23.59 5.17
N LEU A 169 -0.25 -22.76 6.10
CA LEU A 169 0.47 -22.55 7.35
C LEU A 169 0.05 -23.67 8.30
N SER A 170 0.74 -24.81 8.25
CA SER A 170 0.68 -25.77 9.35
C SER A 170 1.22 -25.07 10.59
N VAL A 171 0.34 -24.61 11.49
CA VAL A 171 0.80 -24.05 12.76
C VAL A 171 1.03 -25.25 13.69
N PRO A 172 2.26 -25.47 14.18
CA PRO A 172 2.61 -26.68 14.95
C PRO A 172 1.95 -26.76 16.34
N ASP A 173 1.10 -25.80 16.71
CA ASP A 173 0.58 -25.63 18.06
C ASP A 173 -0.88 -26.12 18.19
N LYS A 174 -1.05 -27.41 18.54
CA LYS A 174 -2.36 -28.07 18.73
C LYS A 174 -3.32 -27.34 19.69
N SER A 175 -2.81 -26.47 20.57
CA SER A 175 -3.62 -25.73 21.55
C SER A 175 -4.41 -24.54 20.99
N ALA A 176 -4.22 -24.19 19.72
CA ALA A 176 -4.84 -23.00 19.15
C ALA A 176 -6.25 -23.21 18.58
N VAL A 177 -6.78 -24.44 18.62
CA VAL A 177 -8.12 -24.80 18.10
C VAL A 177 -8.27 -24.29 16.66
N PHE A 178 -7.61 -24.96 15.72
CA PHE A 178 -7.46 -24.42 14.38
C PHE A 178 -8.56 -24.86 13.42
N TYR A 179 -9.38 -23.90 13.00
CA TYR A 179 -9.81 -23.80 11.59
C TYR A 179 -8.61 -23.32 10.75
N GLN A 180 -8.40 -23.88 9.55
CA GLN A 180 -7.22 -23.64 8.71
C GLN A 180 -7.09 -22.14 8.35
N PRO A 181 -6.01 -21.45 8.76
CA PRO A 181 -5.85 -20.04 8.43
C PRO A 181 -5.52 -19.87 6.95
N TYR A 182 -6.23 -18.96 6.31
CA TYR A 182 -6.08 -18.63 4.89
C TYR A 182 -5.01 -17.58 4.63
N ALA A 183 -4.77 -16.71 5.62
CA ALA A 183 -3.70 -15.73 5.58
C ALA A 183 -3.09 -15.54 6.97
N SER A 184 -1.81 -15.18 7.03
CA SER A 184 -1.20 -14.68 8.26
C SER A 184 -0.33 -13.47 8.01
N VAL A 185 -0.11 -12.69 9.06
CA VAL A 185 0.84 -11.58 9.07
C VAL A 185 1.69 -11.67 10.32
N GLU A 186 3.00 -11.65 10.13
CA GLU A 186 3.95 -11.56 11.23
C GLU A 186 4.22 -10.10 11.58
N MET A 187 4.05 -9.79 12.87
CA MET A 187 4.25 -8.49 13.48
C MET A 187 5.32 -8.67 14.56
N LYS A 188 6.58 -8.54 14.16
CA LYS A 188 7.71 -8.72 15.10
C LYS A 188 7.54 -7.80 16.30
N SER A 189 7.85 -8.29 17.50
CA SER A 189 7.61 -7.61 18.79
C SER A 189 8.43 -6.34 19.04
N SER A 190 8.96 -5.67 18.01
CA SER A 190 9.77 -4.46 18.15
C SER A 190 8.90 -3.28 18.61
N SER A 191 8.81 -3.08 19.94
CA SER A 191 8.01 -2.02 20.56
C SER A 191 8.18 -0.64 19.88
N SER A 192 9.41 -0.29 19.48
CA SER A 192 9.67 0.97 18.75
C SER A 192 8.99 1.08 17.39
N VAL A 193 8.85 -0.01 16.63
CA VAL A 193 8.24 0.00 15.29
C VAL A 193 6.74 0.20 15.43
N HIS A 194 6.12 -0.54 16.34
CA HIS A 194 4.71 -0.38 16.70
C HIS A 194 4.41 1.05 17.18
N HIS A 195 5.24 1.60 18.07
CA HIS A 195 5.09 2.99 18.54
C HIS A 195 5.15 4.01 17.40
N ASN A 196 6.13 3.86 16.49
CA ASN A 196 6.22 4.73 15.30
C ASN A 196 4.99 4.59 14.40
N ALA A 197 4.52 3.36 14.13
CA ALA A 197 3.33 3.11 13.34
C ALA A 197 2.09 3.81 13.93
N VAL A 198 1.85 3.66 15.24
CA VAL A 198 0.78 4.37 15.96
C VAL A 198 0.94 5.88 15.82
N GLY A 199 2.15 6.42 16.02
CA GLY A 199 2.43 7.85 15.87
C GLY A 199 2.18 8.38 14.46
N PHE A 200 2.48 7.61 13.40
CA PHE A 200 2.17 8.01 12.02
C PHE A 200 0.67 8.01 11.76
N LEU A 201 -0.05 6.99 12.23
CA LEU A 201 -1.50 6.90 12.06
C LEU A 201 -2.22 8.02 12.80
N ILE A 202 -1.86 8.32 14.05
CA ILE A 202 -2.40 9.45 14.82
C ILE A 202 -2.23 10.77 14.05
N LYS A 203 -1.05 11.01 13.47
CA LYS A 203 -0.79 12.23 12.68
C LYS A 203 -1.62 12.29 11.41
N HIS A 204 -1.73 11.18 10.67
CA HIS A 204 -2.56 11.10 9.45
C HIS A 204 -4.02 11.37 9.78
N ILE A 205 -4.55 10.67 10.79
CA ILE A 205 -5.94 10.75 11.22
C ILE A 205 -6.27 12.14 11.76
N GLY A 206 -5.38 12.74 12.58
CA GLY A 206 -5.57 14.10 13.06
C GLY A 206 -5.76 15.11 11.92
N TYR A 207 -4.98 14.97 10.84
CA TYR A 207 -5.18 15.77 9.64
C TYR A 207 -6.46 15.39 8.88
N ARG A 208 -6.70 14.09 8.65
CA ARG A 208 -7.85 13.58 7.88
C ARG A 208 -9.20 13.90 8.52
N CYS A 209 -9.26 13.93 9.84
CA CYS A 209 -10.44 14.19 10.66
C CYS A 209 -10.49 15.63 11.20
N THR A 210 -9.57 16.53 10.81
CA THR A 210 -9.67 17.95 11.14
C THR A 210 -11.05 18.57 10.83
N PRO A 211 -11.72 18.26 9.70
CA PRO A 211 -13.05 18.79 9.42
C PRO A 211 -14.20 18.05 10.14
N ASN A 212 -13.94 16.91 10.78
CA ASN A 212 -14.96 16.05 11.40
C ASN A 212 -14.51 15.61 12.81
N PRO A 213 -14.77 16.41 13.86
CA PRO A 213 -14.35 16.11 15.23
C PRO A 213 -15.02 14.85 15.78
N ASP A 214 -16.25 14.53 15.36
CA ASP A 214 -16.97 13.32 15.79
C ASP A 214 -16.28 12.06 15.29
N ALA A 215 -15.82 12.04 14.03
CA ALA A 215 -15.03 10.94 13.50
C ALA A 215 -13.71 10.78 14.26
N ARG A 216 -13.06 11.87 14.66
CA ARG A 216 -11.84 11.81 15.47
C ARG A 216 -12.09 11.21 16.85
N GLU A 217 -13.19 11.57 17.51
CA GLU A 217 -13.58 11.01 18.80
C GLU A 217 -13.88 9.50 18.70
N LYS A 218 -14.61 9.06 17.67
CA LYS A 218 -14.86 7.63 17.40
C LYS A 218 -13.58 6.84 17.14
N VAL A 219 -12.63 7.41 16.39
CA VAL A 219 -11.30 6.80 16.20
C VAL A 219 -10.53 6.73 17.52
N GLY A 220 -10.69 7.74 18.39
CA GLY A 220 -10.20 7.74 19.76
C GLY A 220 -10.59 6.49 20.54
N ARG A 221 -11.85 6.04 20.45
CA ARG A 221 -12.34 4.78 21.05
C ARG A 221 -11.55 3.58 20.53
N ILE A 222 -11.33 3.48 19.23
CA ILE A 222 -10.60 2.34 18.64
C ILE A 222 -9.16 2.29 19.19
N TRP A 223 -8.52 3.45 19.37
CA TRP A 223 -7.20 3.50 20.00
C TRP A 223 -7.23 2.94 21.42
N THR A 224 -8.13 3.44 22.27
CA THR A 224 -8.13 3.15 23.71
C THR A 224 -8.79 1.82 24.05
N GLU A 225 -9.92 1.51 23.42
CA GLU A 225 -10.79 0.37 23.72
C GLU A 225 -10.43 -0.89 22.94
N PHE A 226 -9.77 -0.77 21.78
CA PHE A 226 -9.38 -1.93 20.97
C PHE A 226 -7.86 -2.11 20.87
N LEU A 227 -7.13 -1.14 20.33
CA LEU A 227 -5.71 -1.34 20.00
C LEU A 227 -4.83 -1.52 21.25
N LEU A 228 -5.06 -0.73 22.30
CA LEU A 228 -4.35 -0.91 23.57
C LEU A 228 -4.57 -2.33 24.15
N PRO A 229 -5.80 -2.78 24.46
CA PRO A 229 -6.02 -4.08 25.06
C PRO A 229 -5.75 -5.24 24.10
N PHE A 230 -6.00 -5.12 22.79
CA PHE A 230 -5.76 -6.21 21.84
C PHE A 230 -4.28 -6.48 21.63
N PHE A 231 -3.46 -5.45 21.39
CA PHE A 231 -2.02 -5.63 21.19
C PHE A 231 -1.19 -5.58 22.48
N GLY A 232 -1.77 -5.11 23.59
CA GLY A 232 -1.06 -4.92 24.85
C GLY A 232 -0.14 -3.70 24.82
N TYR A 233 -0.54 -2.63 24.13
CA TYR A 233 0.28 -1.42 24.04
C TYR A 233 0.22 -0.59 25.34
N PRO A 234 1.30 0.15 25.66
CA PRO A 234 1.27 1.09 26.76
C PRO A 234 0.25 2.23 26.55
N SER A 235 -0.52 2.56 27.58
CA SER A 235 -1.56 3.60 27.55
C SER A 235 -1.05 4.98 27.13
N PHE A 236 0.17 5.34 27.54
CA PHE A 236 0.76 6.65 27.24
C PHE A 236 0.97 6.92 25.74
N TRP A 237 0.90 5.89 24.87
CA TRP A 237 1.04 6.06 23.42
C TRP A 237 -0.10 6.84 22.79
N VAL A 238 -1.30 6.74 23.35
CA VAL A 238 -2.53 7.31 22.77
C VAL A 238 -3.18 8.34 23.69
N LEU A 239 -2.63 8.57 24.90
CA LEU A 239 -3.23 9.44 25.91
C LEU A 239 -3.39 10.88 25.43
N GLU A 240 -2.39 11.42 24.73
CA GLU A 240 -2.46 12.78 24.16
C GLU A 240 -3.52 12.85 23.06
N GLU A 241 -3.63 11.81 22.22
CA GLU A 241 -4.68 11.77 21.19
C GLU A 241 -6.08 11.67 21.80
N SER A 242 -6.26 10.80 22.80
CA SER A 242 -7.52 10.66 23.54
C SER A 242 -7.95 11.98 24.20
N ARG A 243 -7.00 12.73 24.76
CA ARG A 243 -7.25 14.06 25.30
C ARG A 243 -7.66 15.07 24.21
N GLN A 244 -7.02 15.03 23.05
CA GLN A 244 -7.30 15.95 21.94
C GLN A 244 -8.59 15.62 21.18
N SER A 245 -9.00 14.35 21.16
CA SER A 245 -10.22 13.91 20.49
C SER A 245 -11.47 14.15 21.34
N TYR A 246 -11.32 14.26 22.66
CA TYR A 246 -12.43 14.47 23.58
C TYR A 246 -13.01 15.88 23.49
N GLN A 247 -14.32 15.99 23.26
CA GLN A 247 -14.99 17.27 23.04
C GLN A 247 -15.42 18.00 24.33
N GLY A 248 -15.09 17.46 25.51
CA GLY A 248 -15.47 18.06 26.79
C GLY A 248 -16.85 17.68 27.31
N LYS A 249 -17.61 16.88 26.54
CA LYS A 249 -18.96 16.41 26.87
C LYS A 249 -19.05 14.90 26.61
N ILE A 250 -19.99 14.22 27.26
CA ILE A 250 -20.34 12.86 26.86
C ILE A 250 -21.13 12.94 25.56
N SER A 251 -20.52 12.42 24.50
CA SER A 251 -21.17 12.13 23.22
C SER A 251 -21.39 10.62 23.13
N ASN A 252 -22.12 10.16 22.11
CA ASN A 252 -22.25 8.73 21.81
C ASN A 252 -20.90 8.06 21.50
N ALA A 253 -19.85 8.85 21.21
CA ALA A 253 -18.50 8.34 21.02
C ALA A 253 -17.72 8.15 22.34
N VAL A 254 -18.31 8.46 23.49
CA VAL A 254 -17.70 8.26 24.80
C VAL A 254 -18.46 7.18 25.55
N VAL A 255 -17.78 6.08 25.88
CA VAL A 255 -18.38 5.00 26.66
C VAL A 255 -18.56 5.43 28.11
N GLN A 256 -19.75 5.19 28.64
CA GLN A 256 -20.02 5.37 30.05
C GLN A 256 -19.74 4.07 30.82
N TYR A 257 -18.71 4.07 31.67
CA TYR A 257 -18.31 2.89 32.44
C TYR A 257 -19.18 2.71 33.70
N ALA A 258 -19.51 1.47 34.02
CA ALA A 258 -20.38 1.17 35.16
C ALA A 258 -19.68 1.33 36.51
N VAL A 259 -20.44 1.69 37.53
CA VAL A 259 -19.96 1.67 38.92
C VAL A 259 -19.56 0.25 39.33
N GLY A 260 -18.39 0.12 39.94
CA GLY A 260 -17.78 -1.16 40.31
C GLY A 260 -16.98 -1.81 39.19
N GLU A 261 -17.00 -1.28 37.97
CA GLU A 261 -16.23 -1.79 36.85
C GLU A 261 -14.73 -1.52 37.04
N ARG A 262 -13.91 -2.51 36.67
CA ARG A 262 -12.46 -2.37 36.62
C ARG A 262 -12.03 -1.85 35.26
N VAL A 263 -11.23 -0.79 35.27
CA VAL A 263 -10.81 -0.07 34.06
C VAL A 263 -9.32 0.21 34.08
N MET A 264 -8.74 0.33 32.89
CA MET A 264 -7.44 0.93 32.68
C MET A 264 -7.61 2.44 32.57
N THR A 265 -6.82 3.19 33.33
CA THR A 265 -6.81 4.66 33.28
C THR A 265 -5.47 5.19 32.81
N ALA A 266 -5.39 6.49 32.55
CA ALA A 266 -4.13 7.21 32.32
C ALA A 266 -3.09 7.00 33.44
N PHE A 267 -3.52 6.62 34.64
CA PHE A 267 -2.69 6.44 35.84
C PHE A 267 -2.56 4.96 36.28
N GLY A 268 -3.01 4.02 35.44
CA GLY A 268 -2.99 2.59 35.72
C GLY A 268 -4.38 2.01 36.04
N GLU A 269 -4.40 0.78 36.56
CA GLU A 269 -5.64 0.07 36.87
C GLU A 269 -6.41 0.74 38.01
N GLY A 270 -7.72 0.87 37.83
CA GLY A 270 -8.63 1.44 38.83
C GLY A 270 -10.00 0.76 38.83
N THR A 271 -10.83 1.15 39.79
CA THR A 271 -12.24 0.74 39.88
C THR A 271 -13.12 1.98 39.90
N ILE A 272 -14.15 2.02 39.04
CA ILE A 272 -15.12 3.12 39.02
C ILE A 272 -15.94 3.09 40.31
N VAL A 273 -16.01 4.22 41.00
CA VAL A 273 -16.74 4.38 42.27
C VAL A 273 -18.02 5.17 42.08
N ALA A 274 -17.96 6.22 41.27
CA ALA A 274 -19.11 7.06 40.93
C ALA A 274 -18.85 7.75 39.59
N PHE A 275 -19.93 8.12 38.92
CA PHE A 275 -19.92 9.00 37.76
C PHE A 275 -20.67 10.29 38.13
N GLU A 276 -20.06 11.43 37.81
CA GLU A 276 -20.58 12.77 38.06
C GLU A 276 -20.79 13.44 36.70
N ASP A 277 -22.05 13.54 36.25
CA ASP A 277 -22.42 13.99 34.91
C ASP A 277 -22.03 15.45 34.63
N GLY A 278 -21.75 16.23 35.68
CA GLY A 278 -21.21 17.59 35.57
C GLY A 278 -22.17 18.60 34.94
N ILE A 279 -23.47 18.26 34.81
CA ILE A 279 -24.52 19.07 34.16
C ILE A 279 -24.57 20.50 34.74
N ASP A 280 -24.26 20.67 36.03
CA ASP A 280 -24.29 21.95 36.75
C ASP A 280 -22.91 22.56 37.02
N SER A 281 -21.81 22.04 36.45
CA SER A 281 -20.45 22.50 36.74
C SER A 281 -19.68 22.93 35.48
N GLU A 282 -18.89 24.01 35.58
CA GLU A 282 -17.96 24.44 34.51
C GLU A 282 -16.85 23.40 34.21
N GLU A 283 -16.74 22.40 35.08
CA GLU A 283 -15.68 21.41 35.14
C GLU A 283 -15.94 20.14 34.29
N GLY A 284 -17.15 20.00 33.74
CA GLY A 284 -17.58 18.89 32.87
C GLY A 284 -17.77 17.54 33.59
N PRO A 285 -18.14 16.47 32.85
CA PRO A 285 -18.36 15.14 33.43
C PRO A 285 -17.06 14.54 33.97
N ARG A 286 -17.14 13.80 35.09
CA ARG A 286 -16.00 13.17 35.76
C ARG A 286 -16.34 11.82 36.37
N TYR A 287 -15.34 10.96 36.47
CA TYR A 287 -15.38 9.70 37.20
C TYR A 287 -14.62 9.81 38.50
N ARG A 288 -15.23 9.35 39.58
CA ARG A 288 -14.50 9.04 40.81
C ARG A 288 -13.96 7.63 40.71
N VAL A 289 -12.64 7.50 40.72
CA VAL A 289 -11.95 6.20 40.52
C VAL A 289 -11.08 5.88 41.73
N LYS A 290 -11.19 4.63 42.20
CA LYS A 290 -10.29 4.06 43.20
C LYS A 290 -9.07 3.47 42.48
N LEU A 291 -7.94 4.15 42.60
CA LEU A 291 -6.63 3.73 42.09
C LEU A 291 -5.84 3.04 43.20
N SER A 292 -4.71 2.41 42.84
CA SER A 292 -3.83 1.73 43.80
C SER A 292 -3.27 2.63 44.91
N PHE A 293 -3.17 3.94 44.63
CA PHE A 293 -2.61 4.95 45.54
C PHE A 293 -3.66 5.91 46.14
N GLY A 294 -4.96 5.68 45.91
CA GLY A 294 -6.02 6.51 46.49
C GLY A 294 -7.20 6.74 45.55
N TYR A 295 -8.06 7.70 45.89
CA TYR A 295 -9.19 8.10 45.06
C TYR A 295 -8.81 9.32 44.20
N GLY A 296 -9.14 9.27 42.91
CA GLY A 296 -8.96 10.39 41.98
C GLY A 296 -10.25 10.73 41.26
N HIS A 297 -10.38 11.99 40.84
CA HIS A 297 -11.44 12.43 39.92
C HIS A 297 -10.81 12.57 38.53
N LEU A 298 -11.29 11.78 37.58
CA LEU A 298 -10.74 11.66 36.25
C LEU A 298 -11.76 12.11 35.21
N GLN A 299 -11.32 12.83 34.19
CA GLN A 299 -12.16 13.14 33.04
C GLN A 299 -12.38 11.88 32.19
N PRO A 300 -13.47 11.78 31.40
CA PRO A 300 -13.80 10.59 30.62
C PRO A 300 -12.66 10.08 29.72
N TYR A 301 -11.91 10.96 29.04
CA TYR A 301 -10.77 10.55 28.19
C TYR A 301 -9.64 9.85 28.97
N ALA A 302 -9.56 10.04 30.29
CA ALA A 302 -8.56 9.39 31.11
C ALA A 302 -8.96 7.95 31.50
N ILE A 303 -10.18 7.52 31.17
CA ILE A 303 -10.65 6.13 31.28
C ILE A 303 -10.53 5.49 29.89
N LEU A 304 -9.69 4.46 29.77
CA LEU A 304 -9.23 3.98 28.46
C LEU A 304 -9.99 2.74 27.97
N HIS A 305 -10.04 1.69 28.78
CA HIS A 305 -10.74 0.45 28.44
C HIS A 305 -11.09 -0.37 29.69
N ASN A 306 -12.04 -1.30 29.55
CA ASN A 306 -12.36 -2.33 30.53
C ASN A 306 -11.14 -3.23 30.80
N VAL A 307 -11.02 -3.72 32.03
CA VAL A 307 -10.04 -4.75 32.40
C VAL A 307 -10.78 -5.95 32.97
N ASP A 308 -10.45 -7.14 32.44
CA ASP A 308 -11.04 -8.41 32.88
C ASP A 308 -10.93 -8.58 34.40
N THR A 309 -12.06 -8.87 35.04
CA THR A 309 -12.11 -9.08 36.48
C THR A 309 -11.87 -10.54 36.78
N LYS A 310 -10.96 -10.83 37.72
CA LYS A 310 -10.71 -12.21 38.18
C LYS A 310 -11.95 -12.88 38.79
N ASP A 311 -12.95 -12.07 39.14
CA ASP A 311 -14.21 -12.49 39.76
C ASP A 311 -15.24 -12.97 38.70
N GLY A 312 -14.89 -12.97 37.42
CA GLY A 312 -15.75 -13.45 36.32
C GLY A 312 -16.90 -12.52 35.96
N SER A 313 -16.90 -11.27 36.43
CA SER A 313 -17.90 -10.28 36.04
C SER A 313 -17.60 -9.78 34.63
N LYS A 314 -18.57 -9.93 33.74
CA LYS A 314 -18.53 -9.44 32.35
C LYS A 314 -19.33 -8.16 32.22
N TYR A 315 -18.85 -7.25 31.40
CA TYR A 315 -19.50 -6.00 31.07
C TYR A 315 -19.63 -5.92 29.56
N THR A 316 -20.83 -5.59 29.11
CA THR A 316 -21.12 -5.42 27.67
C THR A 316 -21.77 -4.09 27.44
N ARG A 317 -21.39 -3.43 26.36
CA ARG A 317 -21.96 -2.16 25.96
C ARG A 317 -23.37 -2.31 25.43
N ARG A 318 -24.29 -1.49 25.95
CA ARG A 318 -25.65 -1.32 25.42
C ARG A 318 -25.97 0.16 25.46
N ASN A 319 -26.30 0.75 24.30
CA ASN A 319 -26.55 2.19 24.16
C ASN A 319 -25.40 3.06 24.71
N ASP A 320 -24.15 2.70 24.37
CA ASP A 320 -22.92 3.40 24.82
C ASP A 320 -22.64 3.39 26.34
N GLU A 321 -23.43 2.64 27.12
CA GLU A 321 -23.18 2.38 28.53
C GLU A 321 -22.68 0.94 28.73
N MET A 322 -21.63 0.78 29.55
CA MET A 322 -21.19 -0.54 30.00
C MET A 322 -22.15 -1.06 31.06
N ILE A 323 -22.77 -2.20 30.79
CA ILE A 323 -23.70 -2.82 31.72
C ILE A 323 -23.13 -4.15 32.19
N LYS A 324 -23.16 -4.37 33.50
CA LYS A 324 -22.78 -5.66 34.10
C LYS A 324 -23.75 -6.74 33.63
N GLU A 325 -23.24 -7.80 33.02
CA GLU A 325 -24.04 -8.97 32.69
C GLU A 325 -24.51 -9.63 34.00
N THR A 326 -25.81 -9.53 34.28
CA THR A 326 -26.44 -10.31 35.34
C THR A 326 -26.82 -11.67 34.77
N ASN A 327 -26.59 -12.74 35.55
CA ASN A 327 -26.80 -14.16 35.18
C ASN A 327 -28.28 -14.53 34.90
N SER A 328 -29.00 -13.79 34.06
CA SER A 328 -30.39 -14.06 33.67
C SER A 328 -30.48 -14.93 32.41
N LEU A 329 -29.36 -15.25 31.75
CA LEU A 329 -29.27 -16.16 30.60
C LEU A 329 -28.87 -17.60 30.99
N LYS A 330 -28.93 -17.97 32.27
CA LYS A 330 -28.83 -19.39 32.69
C LYS A 330 -30.09 -20.21 32.36
N LYS A 331 -31.13 -19.63 31.74
CA LYS A 331 -32.41 -20.32 31.47
C LYS A 331 -32.66 -20.72 30.02
N THR A 332 -31.71 -20.51 29.11
CA THR A 332 -31.81 -20.98 27.71
C THR A 332 -30.65 -21.89 27.31
N SER A 333 -29.88 -22.39 28.29
CA SER A 333 -28.76 -23.33 28.09
C SER A 333 -29.16 -24.79 28.35
N GLU A 334 -30.43 -25.15 28.19
CA GLU A 334 -30.91 -26.54 28.29
C GLU A 334 -31.39 -27.12 26.95
N LEU A 335 -31.13 -26.43 25.82
CA LEU A 335 -31.34 -27.00 24.48
C LEU A 335 -30.10 -26.77 23.60
N SER A 336 -29.03 -27.51 23.91
CA SER A 336 -28.01 -28.02 22.97
C SER A 336 -26.75 -28.43 23.74
N GLU A 337 -26.84 -29.51 24.52
CA GLU A 337 -25.67 -30.17 25.14
C GLU A 337 -24.85 -30.97 24.10
N THR A 338 -24.42 -30.30 23.03
CA THR A 338 -23.40 -30.78 22.09
C THR A 338 -22.40 -29.68 21.74
N THR A 339 -22.24 -28.66 22.59
CA THR A 339 -21.20 -27.64 22.38
C THR A 339 -19.85 -28.18 22.87
N SER A 340 -18.93 -28.42 21.94
CA SER A 340 -17.53 -28.78 22.19
C SER A 340 -16.93 -28.04 23.40
N SER A 341 -16.29 -28.76 24.33
CA SER A 341 -15.62 -28.21 25.53
C SER A 341 -14.36 -27.38 25.24
N VAL A 342 -14.21 -26.91 24.02
CA VAL A 342 -12.96 -26.41 23.47
C VAL A 342 -12.81 -24.92 23.76
N VAL A 343 -11.78 -24.59 24.55
CA VAL A 343 -11.45 -23.23 24.96
C VAL A 343 -10.12 -22.82 24.35
N VAL A 344 -10.07 -21.62 23.78
CA VAL A 344 -8.85 -21.06 23.20
C VAL A 344 -7.85 -20.73 24.31
N ASP A 345 -6.60 -21.15 24.12
CA ASP A 345 -5.48 -20.82 25.02
C ASP A 345 -5.36 -19.29 25.20
N LYS A 346 -5.17 -18.84 26.45
CA LYS A 346 -5.03 -17.43 26.85
C LYS A 346 -3.95 -16.66 26.09
N LYS A 347 -2.97 -17.34 25.48
CA LYS A 347 -1.96 -16.69 24.62
C LYS A 347 -2.54 -16.14 23.31
N PHE A 348 -3.70 -16.64 22.89
CA PHE A 348 -4.39 -16.16 21.71
C PHE A 348 -5.50 -15.19 22.09
N LYS A 349 -5.62 -14.12 21.32
CA LYS A 349 -6.80 -13.25 21.33
C LYS A 349 -7.60 -13.53 20.08
N LEU A 350 -8.87 -13.89 20.24
CA LEU A 350 -9.78 -14.25 19.16
C LEU A 350 -10.78 -13.11 18.95
N LEU A 351 -11.06 -12.78 17.69
CA LEU A 351 -12.00 -11.75 17.27
C LEU A 351 -12.71 -12.23 16.00
N PHE A 352 -14.03 -12.02 15.92
CA PHE A 352 -14.77 -12.16 14.67
C PHE A 352 -15.13 -10.78 14.15
N GLY A 353 -14.58 -10.41 13.00
CA GLY A 353 -14.62 -9.04 12.49
C GLY A 353 -15.29 -8.91 11.14
N SER A 354 -15.77 -7.70 10.84
CA SER A 354 -16.23 -7.32 9.51
C SER A 354 -15.07 -7.19 8.51
N ASP A 355 -15.41 -7.02 7.24
CA ASP A 355 -14.45 -6.67 6.18
C ASP A 355 -13.53 -5.50 6.56
N SER A 356 -14.07 -4.46 7.22
CA SER A 356 -13.29 -3.27 7.57
C SER A 356 -12.31 -3.54 8.72
N ILE A 357 -12.70 -4.37 9.69
CA ILE A 357 -11.82 -4.85 10.76
C ILE A 357 -10.68 -5.71 10.18
N TYR A 358 -11.03 -6.66 9.31
CA TYR A 358 -10.08 -7.51 8.61
C TYR A 358 -9.06 -6.68 7.82
N LEU A 359 -9.53 -5.76 6.99
CA LEU A 359 -8.65 -4.92 6.16
C LEU A 359 -7.76 -4.01 6.97
N PHE A 360 -8.30 -3.38 8.01
CA PHE A 360 -7.51 -2.55 8.91
C PHE A 360 -6.37 -3.37 9.53
N LEU A 361 -6.66 -4.54 10.09
CA LEU A 361 -5.65 -5.38 10.73
C LEU A 361 -4.61 -5.94 9.74
N ARG A 362 -5.02 -6.27 8.51
CA ARG A 362 -4.08 -6.63 7.43
C ARG A 362 -3.14 -5.47 7.10
N LEU A 363 -3.69 -4.28 6.83
CA LEU A 363 -2.89 -3.09 6.51
C LEU A 363 -1.96 -2.70 7.65
N TYR A 364 -2.45 -2.76 8.89
CA TYR A 364 -1.66 -2.45 10.08
C TYR A 364 -0.50 -3.44 10.27
N GLY A 365 -0.75 -4.74 10.06
CA GLY A 365 0.28 -5.76 10.06
C GLY A 365 1.32 -5.55 8.95
N PHE A 366 0.88 -5.22 7.73
CA PHE A 366 1.77 -4.86 6.62
C PHE A 366 2.64 -3.63 6.93
N LEU A 367 2.05 -2.59 7.55
CA LEU A 367 2.79 -1.39 7.95
C LEU A 367 3.90 -1.72 8.94
N ILE A 368 3.60 -2.54 9.95
CA ILE A 368 4.59 -2.95 10.95
C ILE A 368 5.68 -3.81 10.32
N SER A 369 5.29 -4.81 9.51
CA SER A 369 6.25 -5.67 8.80
C SER A 369 7.17 -4.86 7.88
N LEU A 370 6.63 -3.92 7.10
CA LEU A 370 7.43 -3.09 6.19
C LEU A 370 8.38 -2.13 6.94
N LEU A 371 7.91 -1.52 8.03
CA LEU A 371 8.75 -0.66 8.87
C LEU A 371 9.89 -1.46 9.52
N ASP A 372 9.60 -2.67 10.00
CA ASP A 372 10.59 -3.55 10.61
C ASP A 372 11.61 -4.05 9.58
N ASP A 373 11.17 -4.46 8.39
CA ASP A 373 12.02 -4.80 7.24
C ASP A 373 13.01 -3.67 6.92
N ILE A 374 12.53 -2.42 6.86
CA ILE A 374 13.36 -1.25 6.58
C ILE A 374 14.35 -1.02 7.73
N LYS A 375 13.88 -1.13 8.98
CA LYS A 375 14.72 -0.96 10.16
C LYS A 375 15.84 -1.99 10.22
N GLU A 376 15.53 -3.27 9.98
CA GLU A 376 16.52 -4.34 9.93
C GLU A 376 17.49 -4.16 8.78
N HIS A 377 17.00 -3.84 7.59
CA HIS A 377 17.86 -3.61 6.43
C HIS A 377 18.86 -2.47 6.68
N LEU A 378 18.42 -1.35 7.27
CA LEU A 378 19.30 -0.23 7.61
C LEU A 378 20.25 -0.54 8.77
N ARG A 379 19.92 -1.50 9.63
CA ARG A 379 20.81 -1.98 10.69
C ARG A 379 21.97 -2.81 10.11
N TRP A 380 21.69 -3.67 9.13
CA TRP A 380 22.69 -4.52 8.49
C TRP A 380 23.47 -3.80 7.38
N HIS A 381 22.83 -2.83 6.72
CA HIS A 381 23.40 -2.00 5.65
C HIS A 381 23.31 -0.52 6.03
N PRO A 382 24.07 -0.06 7.05
CA PRO A 382 24.09 1.35 7.40
C PRO A 382 24.54 2.18 6.19
N THR A 383 23.99 3.40 6.04
CA THR A 383 24.38 4.36 4.99
C THR A 383 25.89 4.52 4.94
N MET A 384 26.54 3.77 4.06
CA MET A 384 27.90 3.98 3.61
C MET A 384 27.81 4.61 2.23
N ILE A 385 27.30 5.85 2.17
CA ILE A 385 27.47 6.66 0.97
C ILE A 385 28.62 7.61 1.27
N ASP A 386 29.83 7.11 1.03
CA ASP A 386 30.92 8.01 0.67
C ASP A 386 30.56 8.60 -0.70
N LEU A 387 29.96 9.81 -0.72
CA LEU A 387 29.59 10.48 -1.97
C LEU A 387 30.81 10.71 -2.89
N SER A 388 32.04 10.62 -2.37
CA SER A 388 33.25 10.67 -3.19
C SER A 388 33.49 9.40 -4.02
N LYS A 389 32.79 8.29 -3.71
CA LYS A 389 32.91 6.99 -4.39
C LYS A 389 31.65 6.53 -5.12
N SER A 390 30.50 7.18 -4.92
CA SER A 390 29.30 6.94 -5.73
C SER A 390 29.47 7.63 -7.09
N TYR A 391 29.52 6.83 -8.16
CA TYR A 391 29.39 7.17 -9.59
C TYR A 391 29.45 8.68 -9.94
N TYR A 392 30.48 9.07 -10.71
CA TYR A 392 30.62 10.43 -11.23
C TYR A 392 29.28 10.92 -11.81
N ASN A 393 28.67 11.93 -11.17
CA ASN A 393 27.49 12.61 -11.70
C ASN A 393 27.97 13.78 -12.58
N PRO A 394 28.03 13.61 -13.92
CA PRO A 394 28.48 14.65 -14.84
C PRO A 394 27.58 15.89 -14.84
N MET A 395 26.36 15.78 -14.30
CA MET A 395 25.38 16.87 -14.25
C MET A 395 25.52 17.77 -13.02
N LYS A 396 26.35 17.38 -12.03
CA LYS A 396 26.54 18.17 -10.81
C LYS A 396 27.31 19.46 -11.12
N SER A 397 26.72 20.62 -10.80
CA SER A 397 27.34 21.94 -11.05
C SER A 397 28.74 22.05 -10.38
N LEU A 398 29.72 22.65 -11.08
CA LEU A 398 31.06 22.93 -10.55
C LEU A 398 31.01 23.85 -9.31
N GLU A 399 29.97 24.67 -9.16
CA GLU A 399 29.79 25.58 -8.01
C GLU A 399 29.37 24.83 -6.74
N ASP A 400 28.75 23.66 -6.86
CA ASP A 400 28.35 22.84 -5.70
C ASP A 400 29.52 22.02 -5.14
N LYS A 401 30.71 22.06 -5.77
CA LYS A 401 31.96 21.52 -5.20
C LYS A 401 32.49 22.37 -4.03
N GLY A 402 32.02 23.62 -3.89
CA GLY A 402 32.52 24.58 -2.89
C GLY A 402 31.68 24.70 -1.61
N LYS A 403 30.48 24.09 -1.55
CA LYS A 403 29.71 24.05 -0.31
C LYS A 403 30.31 23.00 0.61
N LYS A 404 31.03 23.47 1.63
CA LYS A 404 31.58 22.70 2.76
C LYS A 404 30.79 21.41 3.01
N GLU A 405 31.50 20.30 2.95
CA GLU A 405 31.13 18.99 3.50
C GLU A 405 30.67 19.20 4.95
N LYS A 406 29.38 19.47 5.16
CA LYS A 406 28.76 19.30 6.46
C LYS A 406 28.83 17.81 6.72
N ALA A 407 29.51 17.42 7.81
CA ALA A 407 29.54 16.05 8.30
C ALA A 407 28.14 15.44 8.15
N GLU A 408 28.00 14.51 7.20
CA GLU A 408 26.69 14.00 6.83
C GLU A 408 26.15 13.18 8.00
N GLU A 409 25.01 13.59 8.54
CA GLU A 409 24.30 12.85 9.58
C GLU A 409 24.03 11.44 9.06
N LYS A 410 24.45 10.41 9.80
CA LYS A 410 24.13 9.01 9.50
C LYS A 410 22.60 8.89 9.34
N LEU A 411 22.13 8.67 8.11
CA LEU A 411 20.72 8.51 7.82
C LEU A 411 20.26 7.13 8.28
N ASN A 412 19.70 7.09 9.49
CA ASN A 412 19.24 5.85 10.12
C ASN A 412 17.71 5.73 10.04
N PHE A 413 17.17 4.64 10.59
CA PHE A 413 15.72 4.44 10.67
C PHE A 413 14.99 5.59 11.38
N ALA A 414 15.62 6.25 12.37
CA ALA A 414 15.01 7.40 13.04
C ALA A 414 14.90 8.61 12.11
N SER A 415 15.88 8.83 11.22
CA SER A 415 15.78 9.84 10.16
C SER A 415 14.61 9.54 9.21
N VAL A 416 14.45 8.27 8.82
CA VAL A 416 13.31 7.82 7.99
C VAL A 416 11.98 8.06 8.70
N ALA A 417 11.87 7.68 9.97
CA ALA A 417 10.67 7.88 10.76
C ALA A 417 10.32 9.37 10.91
N SER A 418 11.31 10.22 11.17
CA SER A 418 11.13 11.68 11.26
C SER A 418 10.60 12.26 9.94
N LYS A 419 11.24 11.91 8.81
CA LYS A 419 10.81 12.40 7.49
C LYS A 419 9.47 11.83 7.05
N LEU A 420 9.18 10.57 7.34
CA LEU A 420 7.86 9.99 7.11
C LEU A 420 6.79 10.77 7.89
N SER A 421 7.08 11.12 9.14
CA SER A 421 6.17 11.95 9.92
C SER A 421 5.94 13.34 9.33
N GLU A 422 6.95 13.97 8.70
CA GLU A 422 6.78 15.26 8.02
C GLU A 422 5.87 15.13 6.79
N VAL A 423 6.04 14.06 6.02
CA VAL A 423 5.23 13.78 4.82
C VAL A 423 3.78 13.49 5.18
N VAL A 424 3.57 12.63 6.18
CA VAL A 424 2.23 12.31 6.69
C VAL A 424 1.53 13.56 7.23
N ALA A 425 2.29 14.47 7.85
CA ALA A 425 1.78 15.78 8.29
C ALA A 425 1.64 16.82 7.15
N LYS A 426 1.81 16.41 5.88
CA LYS A 426 1.80 17.27 4.68
C LYS A 426 2.76 18.47 4.71
N LYS A 427 3.85 18.36 5.48
CA LYS A 427 4.94 19.36 5.54
C LYS A 427 6.02 19.12 4.49
N MET A 428 6.04 17.94 3.88
CA MET A 428 6.99 17.51 2.87
C MET A 428 6.23 16.80 1.75
N SER A 429 6.59 17.06 0.49
CA SER A 429 5.95 16.41 -0.66
C SER A 429 6.42 14.96 -0.84
N LEU A 430 5.58 14.13 -1.48
CA LEU A 430 5.95 12.74 -1.81
C LEU A 430 7.22 12.67 -2.68
N LYS A 431 7.39 13.64 -3.60
CA LYS A 431 8.57 13.70 -4.47
C LYS A 431 9.84 13.98 -3.67
N GLU A 432 9.80 14.93 -2.74
CA GLU A 432 10.94 15.21 -1.86
C GLU A 432 11.27 14.01 -0.99
N PHE A 433 10.25 13.30 -0.48
CA PHE A 433 10.46 12.12 0.35
C PHE A 433 11.08 10.96 -0.41
N GLU A 434 10.70 10.78 -1.68
CA GLU A 434 11.30 9.79 -2.57
C GLU A 434 12.77 10.13 -2.86
N THR A 435 13.10 11.42 -3.05
CA THR A 435 14.50 11.88 -3.15
C THR A 435 15.28 11.61 -1.87
N PHE A 436 14.66 11.83 -0.71
CA PHE A 436 15.26 11.47 0.58
C PHE A 436 15.48 9.95 0.71
N ALA A 437 14.50 9.12 0.33
CA ALA A 437 14.61 7.66 0.35
C ALA A 437 15.81 7.14 -0.46
N ARG A 438 16.08 7.74 -1.63
CA ARG A 438 17.26 7.42 -2.46
C ARG A 438 18.58 7.72 -1.77
N ARG A 439 18.63 8.82 -0.99
CA ARG A 439 19.82 9.18 -0.20
C ARG A 439 20.03 8.25 0.98
N VAL A 440 18.95 7.69 1.53
CA VAL A 440 19.03 6.72 2.63
C VAL A 440 19.58 5.40 2.12
N ASN A 441 18.95 4.77 1.13
CA ASN A 441 19.45 3.52 0.57
C ASN A 441 18.78 3.25 -0.78
N ARG A 442 19.58 3.06 -1.83
CA ARG A 442 19.09 2.85 -3.20
C ARG A 442 18.31 1.53 -3.33
N ASP A 443 18.77 0.46 -2.70
CA ASP A 443 18.19 -0.88 -2.84
C ASP A 443 16.77 -0.98 -2.26
N ILE A 444 16.49 -0.24 -1.18
CA ILE A 444 15.19 -0.22 -0.51
C ILE A 444 14.40 1.07 -0.72
N THR A 445 14.79 1.89 -1.70
CA THR A 445 14.09 3.15 -2.01
C THR A 445 12.59 2.91 -2.24
N TYR A 446 12.24 1.85 -2.99
CA TYR A 446 10.85 1.50 -3.27
C TYR A 446 10.05 1.14 -2.00
N LYS A 447 10.68 0.49 -1.00
CA LYS A 447 10.05 0.15 0.29
C LYS A 447 9.78 1.42 1.08
N ILE A 448 10.78 2.30 1.21
CA ILE A 448 10.65 3.56 1.94
C ILE A 448 9.61 4.47 1.26
N ALA A 449 9.67 4.62 -0.06
CA ALA A 449 8.77 5.47 -0.83
C ALA A 449 7.30 4.98 -0.83
N ALA A 450 7.04 3.69 -0.54
CA ALA A 450 5.69 3.15 -0.41
C ALA A 450 5.05 3.47 0.97
N LEU A 451 5.84 3.78 1.99
CA LEU A 451 5.35 3.99 3.37
C LEU A 451 4.25 5.07 3.48
N PRO A 452 4.36 6.26 2.86
CA PRO A 452 3.33 7.29 3.02
C PRO A 452 1.95 6.82 2.57
N LYS A 453 1.88 6.13 1.42
CA LYS A 453 0.64 5.60 0.87
C LYS A 453 0.06 4.46 1.71
N LEU A 454 0.93 3.64 2.31
CA LEU A 454 0.50 2.59 3.24
C LEU A 454 -0.08 3.18 4.53
N VAL A 455 0.57 4.21 5.10
CA VAL A 455 0.06 4.94 6.28
C VAL A 455 -1.28 5.58 5.96
N GLU A 456 -1.42 6.24 4.82
CA GLU A 456 -2.67 6.86 4.37
C GLU A 456 -3.80 5.83 4.28
N ARG A 457 -3.58 4.72 3.55
CA ARG A 457 -4.59 3.65 3.44
C ARG A 457 -4.96 3.03 4.78
N CYS A 458 -3.97 2.80 5.64
CA CYS A 458 -4.20 2.21 6.96
C CYS A 458 -5.02 3.16 7.85
N GLY A 459 -4.70 4.45 7.84
CA GLY A 459 -5.43 5.46 8.61
C GLY A 459 -6.84 5.70 8.07
N ASP A 460 -7.01 5.79 6.75
CA ASP A 460 -8.33 5.94 6.11
C ASP A 460 -9.23 4.72 6.39
N MET A 461 -8.67 3.52 6.39
CA MET A 461 -9.41 2.32 6.77
C MET A 461 -9.83 2.35 8.25
N MET A 462 -8.97 2.86 9.14
CA MET A 462 -9.30 3.03 10.55
C MET A 462 -10.46 4.02 10.76
N VAL A 463 -10.48 5.13 9.99
CA VAL A 463 -11.59 6.09 9.99
C VAL A 463 -12.87 5.42 9.49
N LYS A 464 -12.82 4.69 8.37
CA LYS A 464 -13.97 3.94 7.85
C LYS A 464 -14.52 2.94 8.87
N MET A 465 -13.63 2.18 9.51
CA MET A 465 -13.99 1.22 10.56
C MET A 465 -14.65 1.92 11.77
N SER A 466 -14.27 3.17 12.07
CA SER A 466 -14.92 3.99 13.11
C SER A 466 -16.31 4.47 12.71
N GLU A 467 -16.56 4.69 11.41
CA GLU A 467 -17.86 5.12 10.90
C GLU A 467 -18.90 3.98 10.98
N GLU A 468 -18.46 2.73 10.82
CA GLU A 468 -19.29 1.54 11.03
C GLU A 468 -19.69 1.36 12.50
N ASP A 469 -18.86 1.81 13.44
CA ASP A 469 -19.10 1.78 14.90
C ASP A 469 -19.43 0.37 15.47
N LEU A 470 -18.97 -0.68 14.79
CA LEU A 470 -19.19 -2.08 15.16
C LEU A 470 -18.05 -2.68 15.99
N LEU A 471 -16.81 -2.22 15.78
CA LEU A 471 -15.64 -2.85 16.38
C LEU A 471 -15.65 -2.83 17.92
N PRO A 472 -15.94 -1.70 18.60
CA PRO A 472 -15.91 -1.69 20.06
C PRO A 472 -16.90 -2.67 20.69
N SER A 473 -18.12 -2.75 20.15
CA SER A 473 -19.16 -3.64 20.67
C SER A 473 -18.79 -5.11 20.44
N ILE A 474 -18.29 -5.47 19.26
CA ILE A 474 -17.77 -6.81 18.96
C ILE A 474 -16.62 -7.16 19.92
N PHE A 475 -15.69 -6.23 20.13
CA PHE A 475 -14.53 -6.47 20.96
C PHE A 475 -14.87 -6.61 22.45
N ASP A 476 -15.88 -5.88 22.95
CA ASP A 476 -16.35 -5.98 24.33
C ASP A 476 -16.73 -7.42 24.71
N VAL A 477 -17.27 -8.20 23.76
CA VAL A 477 -17.59 -9.62 23.96
C VAL A 477 -16.34 -10.50 23.84
N CYS A 478 -15.44 -10.17 22.91
CA CYS A 478 -14.25 -10.97 22.59
C CYS A 478 -13.11 -10.86 23.62
N GLN A 479 -13.05 -9.79 24.41
CA GLN A 479 -11.90 -9.50 25.26
C GLN A 479 -11.72 -10.44 26.47
N TYR A 480 -12.79 -11.12 26.92
CA TYR A 480 -12.74 -11.97 28.10
C TYR A 480 -12.16 -13.35 27.81
N SER A 481 -11.28 -13.81 28.70
CA SER A 481 -10.65 -15.12 28.56
C SER A 481 -11.61 -16.29 28.82
N GLY A 482 -11.32 -17.46 28.24
CA GLY A 482 -12.03 -18.70 28.57
C GLY A 482 -13.35 -18.94 27.83
N GLN A 483 -13.64 -18.21 26.74
CA GLN A 483 -14.86 -18.40 25.95
C GLN A 483 -14.71 -19.49 24.88
N CYS A 484 -15.81 -20.18 24.58
CA CYS A 484 -15.90 -21.12 23.45
C CYS A 484 -15.96 -20.34 22.12
N PRO A 485 -15.11 -20.66 21.12
CA PRO A 485 -15.11 -20.01 19.81
C PRO A 485 -16.47 -20.00 19.11
N VAL A 486 -17.25 -21.07 19.24
CA VAL A 486 -18.56 -21.22 18.58
C VAL A 486 -19.58 -20.25 19.18
N THR A 487 -19.62 -20.16 20.51
CA THR A 487 -20.47 -19.21 21.23
C THR A 487 -20.05 -17.77 20.93
N LEU A 488 -18.74 -17.51 20.89
CA LEU A 488 -18.23 -16.17 20.58
C LEU A 488 -18.62 -15.75 19.15
N ARG A 489 -18.47 -16.64 18.18
CA ARG A 489 -18.90 -16.40 16.80
C ARG A 489 -20.38 -16.07 16.72
N SER A 490 -21.22 -16.89 17.37
CA SER A 490 -22.67 -16.70 17.38
C SER A 490 -23.05 -15.34 17.97
N ALA A 491 -22.39 -14.93 19.05
CA ALA A 491 -22.59 -13.61 19.65
C ALA A 491 -22.16 -12.47 18.70
N CYS A 492 -21.00 -12.57 18.05
CA CYS A 492 -20.53 -11.56 17.10
C CYS A 492 -21.45 -11.46 15.86
N MET A 493 -21.93 -12.58 15.32
CA MET A 493 -22.85 -12.62 14.18
C MET A 493 -24.22 -12.02 14.52
N ALA A 494 -24.73 -12.27 15.73
CA ALA A 494 -25.96 -11.65 16.20
C ALA A 494 -25.86 -10.11 16.31
N MET A 495 -24.65 -9.59 16.56
CA MET A 495 -24.37 -8.15 16.60
C MET A 495 -24.15 -7.56 15.21
N SER A 496 -23.47 -8.30 14.33
CA SER A 496 -23.21 -7.90 12.95
C SER A 496 -23.16 -9.14 12.05
N PRO A 497 -24.08 -9.28 11.08
CA PRO A 497 -24.07 -10.40 10.15
C PRO A 497 -22.84 -10.36 9.22
N THR A 498 -22.16 -9.20 9.13
CA THR A 498 -20.95 -9.03 8.32
C THR A 498 -19.67 -9.51 9.02
N ALA A 499 -19.75 -10.06 10.24
CA ALA A 499 -18.62 -10.54 11.04
C ALA A 499 -18.03 -11.89 10.54
N GLU A 500 -17.77 -11.98 9.24
CA GLU A 500 -17.40 -13.20 8.52
C GLU A 500 -15.91 -13.56 8.66
N TYR A 501 -15.07 -12.75 9.31
CA TYR A 501 -13.63 -13.04 9.41
C TYR A 501 -13.24 -13.48 10.81
N ARG A 502 -12.69 -14.70 10.92
CA ARG A 502 -12.03 -15.17 12.14
C ARG A 502 -10.60 -14.63 12.20
N ILE A 503 -10.31 -13.87 13.24
CA ILE A 503 -9.03 -13.19 13.45
C ILE A 503 -8.43 -13.67 14.77
N GLN A 504 -7.25 -14.29 14.71
CA GLN A 504 -6.59 -14.86 15.88
C GLN A 504 -5.18 -14.29 16.03
N TYR A 505 -4.93 -13.55 17.09
CA TYR A 505 -3.62 -12.96 17.39
C TYR A 505 -2.88 -13.78 18.44
N ASN A 506 -1.71 -14.31 18.07
CA ASN A 506 -0.80 -14.95 19.00
C ASN A 506 0.12 -13.89 19.63
N THR A 507 -0.14 -13.57 20.90
CA THR A 507 0.60 -12.55 21.65
C THR A 507 2.08 -12.90 21.88
N LYS A 508 2.43 -14.19 21.92
CA LYS A 508 3.81 -14.66 22.14
C LYS A 508 4.65 -14.62 20.87
N LEU A 509 4.05 -15.01 19.74
CA LEU A 509 4.73 -15.03 18.44
C LEU A 509 4.64 -13.70 17.70
N GLY A 510 3.75 -12.79 18.11
CA GLY A 510 3.47 -11.57 17.37
C GLY A 510 2.93 -11.87 15.98
N ARG A 511 2.02 -12.85 15.83
CA ARG A 511 1.47 -13.23 14.53
C ARG A 511 -0.04 -13.23 14.55
N ILE A 512 -0.66 -12.62 13.54
CA ILE A 512 -2.11 -12.65 13.34
C ILE A 512 -2.45 -13.65 12.25
N TYR A 513 -3.46 -14.47 12.49
CA TYR A 513 -4.03 -15.41 11.55
C TYR A 513 -5.44 -14.96 11.17
N PHE A 514 -5.79 -15.17 9.90
CA PHE A 514 -7.04 -14.76 9.30
C PHE A 514 -7.69 -15.94 8.58
N SER A 515 -8.98 -16.15 8.81
CA SER A 515 -9.81 -17.11 8.07
C SER A 515 -11.12 -16.47 7.68
N TYR A 516 -11.66 -16.85 6.53
CA TYR A 516 -12.94 -16.37 6.02
C TYR A 516 -14.02 -17.41 6.31
N LEU A 517 -15.11 -17.01 6.94
CA LEU A 517 -16.09 -17.89 7.55
C LEU A 517 -17.49 -17.23 7.46
N PRO A 518 -18.18 -17.37 6.32
CA PRO A 518 -19.49 -16.74 6.08
C PRO A 518 -20.58 -17.34 6.98
N GLU A 519 -21.73 -16.67 7.03
CA GLU A 519 -22.86 -17.05 7.90
C GLU A 519 -23.30 -18.50 7.75
N ASP A 520 -23.37 -19.02 6.53
CA ASP A 520 -23.89 -20.35 6.21
C ASP A 520 -22.96 -21.51 6.64
N GLU A 521 -21.73 -21.24 7.08
CA GLU A 521 -20.75 -22.26 7.40
C GLU A 521 -20.65 -22.47 8.91
N GLU A 522 -20.62 -23.71 9.39
CA GLU A 522 -20.40 -24.00 10.80
C GLU A 522 -18.92 -23.91 11.19
N LEU A 523 -18.64 -23.45 12.42
CA LEU A 523 -17.27 -23.40 12.91
C LEU A 523 -16.90 -24.79 13.45
N SER A 524 -16.17 -25.58 12.65
CA SER A 524 -15.57 -26.80 13.19
C SER A 524 -14.52 -26.47 14.25
N THR A 525 -14.52 -27.25 15.33
CA THR A 525 -13.53 -27.21 16.41
C THR A 525 -12.61 -28.44 16.41
N THR A 526 -12.81 -29.38 15.48
CA THR A 526 -11.94 -30.54 15.26
C THR A 526 -10.70 -30.13 14.46
N LEU A 527 -9.57 -30.77 14.73
CA LEU A 527 -8.33 -30.49 14.01
C LEU A 527 -8.35 -31.19 12.65
N PRO A 528 -7.84 -30.56 11.56
CA PRO A 528 -7.70 -31.25 10.28
C PRO A 528 -6.79 -32.48 10.43
N GLY A 529 -7.32 -33.68 10.18
CA GLY A 529 -6.61 -34.96 10.26
C GLY A 529 -7.02 -35.89 11.42
N ASP A 530 -8.02 -35.53 12.22
CA ASP A 530 -8.64 -36.44 13.19
C ASP A 530 -9.88 -37.17 12.60
N ASP A 531 -10.26 -36.88 11.35
CA ASP A 531 -11.44 -37.47 10.66
C ASP A 531 -11.09 -38.71 9.79
N ASP A 532 -9.84 -39.19 9.78
CA ASP A 532 -9.38 -40.27 8.89
C ASP A 532 -9.48 -41.70 9.50
N ASP A 533 -10.05 -41.89 10.70
CA ASP A 533 -9.99 -43.19 11.41
C ASP A 533 -11.33 -43.93 11.61
N ASP A 534 -12.50 -43.41 11.21
CA ASP A 534 -13.79 -44.00 11.65
C ASP A 534 -14.87 -44.32 10.59
N ASP A 535 -14.60 -44.30 9.27
CA ASP A 535 -15.64 -44.61 8.25
C ASP A 535 -15.21 -45.67 7.19
N ASP A 536 -14.57 -46.77 7.61
CA ASP A 536 -14.23 -47.90 6.72
C ASP A 536 -14.71 -49.28 7.24
N ASP A 537 -15.76 -49.31 8.06
CA ASP A 537 -16.45 -50.56 8.44
C ASP A 537 -17.97 -50.34 8.40
N ASP A 538 -18.60 -50.59 7.25
CA ASP A 538 -19.93 -51.23 7.13
C ASP A 538 -20.45 -51.16 5.68
N GLU A 539 -20.04 -52.11 4.83
CA GLU A 539 -20.87 -52.57 3.70
C GLU A 539 -20.43 -53.99 3.27
N MET A 540 -20.69 -54.96 4.16
CA MET A 540 -20.75 -56.38 3.77
C MET A 540 -22.10 -56.63 3.07
N GLU A 541 -22.18 -56.37 1.77
CA GLU A 541 -23.29 -56.87 0.94
C GLU A 541 -23.04 -58.30 0.47
N GLU A 542 -24.13 -59.06 0.48
CA GLU A 542 -24.24 -60.51 0.48
C GLU A 542 -23.66 -61.20 -0.76
N GLY A 543 -22.77 -62.18 -0.56
CA GLY A 543 -22.33 -63.09 -1.60
C GLY A 543 -23.34 -64.22 -1.81
N GLU A 544 -24.04 -64.21 -2.95
CA GLU A 544 -24.74 -65.39 -3.46
C GLU A 544 -23.72 -66.41 -4.00
N MET A 545 -23.77 -67.61 -3.41
CA MET A 545 -23.17 -68.85 -3.91
C MET A 545 -23.69 -69.17 -5.30
N ASP A 546 -22.80 -69.51 -6.22
CA ASP A 546 -23.05 -70.56 -7.22
C ASP A 546 -21.72 -71.21 -7.62
N ASP A 547 -21.54 -72.45 -7.15
CA ASP A 547 -20.56 -73.39 -7.64
C ASP A 547 -21.10 -74.01 -8.94
N ASP A 548 -20.31 -74.06 -10.01
CA ASP A 548 -20.41 -75.18 -10.95
C ASP A 548 -19.11 -75.44 -11.71
N TYR A 549 -18.83 -76.73 -11.85
CA TYR A 549 -17.71 -77.39 -12.49
C TYR A 549 -17.66 -77.15 -14.02
N ASP A 550 -16.48 -77.10 -14.64
CA ASP A 550 -15.89 -78.24 -15.36
C ASP A 550 -14.87 -77.86 -16.47
N ASP A 551 -13.86 -78.72 -16.53
CA ASP A 551 -12.91 -79.12 -17.57
C ASP A 551 -12.52 -78.29 -18.82
N SER A 552 -11.18 -78.20 -18.96
CA SER A 552 -10.40 -78.72 -20.11
C SER A 552 -9.96 -77.81 -21.29
N LEU A 553 -8.64 -77.92 -21.53
CA LEU A 553 -7.95 -78.04 -22.83
C LEU A 553 -7.66 -76.80 -23.72
N SER A 554 -6.36 -76.45 -23.71
CA SER A 554 -5.41 -76.70 -24.83
C SER A 554 -4.84 -75.53 -25.65
N MET A 555 -3.51 -75.62 -25.82
CA MET A 555 -2.64 -75.22 -26.94
C MET A 555 -2.45 -73.72 -27.22
N ASP A 556 -1.26 -73.16 -26.93
CA ASP A 556 -0.02 -73.22 -27.74
C ASP A 556 -0.07 -72.33 -28.99
N ARG A 557 0.72 -71.25 -29.01
CA ARG A 557 1.80 -71.06 -30.00
C ARG A 557 2.55 -69.74 -29.86
N SER A 558 3.84 -69.87 -30.13
CA SER A 558 4.94 -68.90 -30.09
C SER A 558 5.06 -68.01 -31.33
N ARG A 559 6.05 -67.08 -31.26
CA ARG A 559 6.76 -66.34 -32.35
C ARG A 559 6.05 -65.08 -32.88
N ASP A 560 6.72 -64.00 -33.30
CA ASP A 560 8.13 -63.77 -33.65
C ASP A 560 8.47 -62.26 -33.61
N ARG A 561 9.77 -62.00 -33.74
CA ARG A 561 10.57 -60.77 -33.87
C ARG A 561 10.10 -59.72 -34.89
N GLY A 562 10.65 -58.51 -34.76
CA GLY A 562 10.88 -57.61 -35.89
C GLY A 562 11.46 -56.24 -35.55
N ASP A 563 12.80 -56.15 -35.48
CA ASP A 563 13.57 -54.92 -35.57
C ASP A 563 13.37 -54.20 -36.91
N ARG A 564 13.46 -52.86 -36.93
CA ARG A 564 13.93 -52.09 -38.11
C ARG A 564 14.50 -50.72 -37.74
N GLU A 565 15.59 -50.43 -38.43
CA GLU A 565 16.58 -49.35 -38.29
C GLU A 565 16.26 -48.06 -39.10
N LEU A 566 16.96 -46.96 -38.73
CA LEU A 566 17.56 -45.85 -39.54
C LEU A 566 16.64 -45.03 -40.49
N GLU A 567 16.63 -43.69 -40.55
CA GLU A 567 17.72 -42.70 -40.71
C GLU A 567 17.32 -41.25 -40.27
N PRO A 568 18.29 -40.31 -40.15
CA PRO A 568 18.11 -38.90 -39.72
C PRO A 568 18.17 -37.88 -40.88
N ILE A 569 17.80 -36.60 -40.66
CA ILE A 569 18.34 -35.39 -41.36
C ILE A 569 17.84 -34.06 -40.69
N ILE A 570 18.82 -33.27 -40.19
CA ILE A 570 19.07 -31.79 -40.31
C ILE A 570 17.86 -30.84 -40.39
N GLY A 571 17.71 -29.70 -39.69
CA GLY A 571 18.56 -28.87 -38.82
C GLY A 571 18.00 -27.42 -38.84
N PHE A 572 18.21 -26.62 -37.79
CA PHE A 572 18.55 -25.17 -37.81
C PHE A 572 18.56 -24.60 -36.38
N ASP A 573 19.64 -23.86 -36.10
CA ASP A 573 20.07 -23.28 -34.83
C ASP A 573 19.19 -22.15 -34.29
N SER A 574 19.14 -22.00 -32.95
CA SER A 574 19.50 -20.74 -32.28
C SER A 574 19.67 -20.93 -30.76
N GLU A 575 20.92 -20.74 -30.33
CA GLU A 575 21.47 -20.26 -29.06
C GLU A 575 20.49 -19.76 -27.96
N GLU A 576 20.63 -20.30 -26.73
CA GLU A 576 20.89 -19.54 -25.48
C GLU A 576 21.06 -20.51 -24.28
N GLU A 577 22.23 -20.42 -23.63
CA GLU A 577 22.49 -20.33 -22.17
C GLU A 577 21.49 -20.95 -21.15
N ASP A 578 21.83 -21.50 -19.99
CA ASP A 578 23.09 -21.71 -19.28
C ASP A 578 22.83 -22.61 -18.04
N LEU A 579 23.87 -23.34 -17.65
CA LEU A 579 24.29 -23.62 -16.26
C LEU A 579 23.24 -24.07 -15.21
N ARG A 580 23.05 -25.39 -15.10
CA ARG A 580 22.79 -26.06 -13.81
C ARG A 580 24.05 -26.76 -13.30
N LYS A 581 24.69 -26.22 -12.27
CA LYS A 581 25.63 -26.97 -11.42
C LYS A 581 25.47 -26.62 -9.93
N VAL A 582 24.83 -27.55 -9.22
CA VAL A 582 25.27 -28.21 -7.99
C VAL A 582 25.95 -27.35 -6.89
N LYS A 583 25.35 -27.35 -5.69
CA LYS A 583 26.02 -27.81 -4.46
C LYS A 583 25.05 -28.02 -3.30
N ARG A 584 24.82 -29.30 -2.98
CA ARG A 584 24.44 -29.79 -1.64
C ARG A 584 25.67 -29.65 -0.73
N ILE A 585 25.52 -29.09 0.46
CA ILE A 585 26.53 -29.18 1.53
C ILE A 585 25.94 -30.05 2.65
N LYS A 586 26.66 -31.13 2.94
CA LYS A 586 26.43 -32.06 4.05
C LYS A 586 26.98 -31.47 5.34
N VAL A 587 26.22 -31.70 6.39
CA VAL A 587 26.54 -31.58 7.81
C VAL A 587 27.79 -32.42 8.16
N ARG A 588 28.67 -31.84 8.97
CA ARG A 588 29.46 -32.58 9.94
C ARG A 588 29.69 -31.73 11.18
#